data_AF-A0A8D0CA82-F1
#
_entry.id   AF-A0A8D0CA82-F1
#
_cell.length_a   1.000
_cell.length_b   1.000
_cell.length_c   1.000
_cell.angle_alpha   90.00
_cell.angle_beta   90.00
_cell.angle_gamma   90.00
#
_symmetry.space_group_name_H-M   'P 1'
#
loop_
_entity.id
_entity.type
_entity.pdbx_description
1 polymer ?
#
loop_
_entity_poly.entity_id
_entity_poly.type
_entity_poly.pdbx_seq_one_letter_code
_entity_poly.pdbx_strand_id
1 'polypeptide(L)'
;MEHLRKCVCFPIPGCFGYPLSIFFIVINEFCERFSYYGMRAVLVLYFKYFLSWDDNLATAIYHTFVALCYLTPILGALVADSWLGKFKTIVYLSIVYTIGQTVLSVGSINDMLDQNKDGVPDDPKIPIALSMVGLVLIALGTGGIKPCVAAFGGDQFEDHQEKQRTRFFSIFYLSINAGSLISTIVTPILRGNIYCKKICI
;
A
#
# COMPACT_ATOMS: atom_id res chain seq x y z
N MET A 1 10.13 42.64 9.37
CA MET A 1 9.87 41.91 8.11
C MET A 1 8.72 40.96 8.34
N GLU A 2 7.52 41.54 8.34
CA GLU A 2 6.25 40.83 8.21
C GLU A 2 6.04 40.46 6.74
N HIS A 3 5.89 39.17 6.43
CA HIS A 3 5.28 38.76 5.18
C HIS A 3 4.50 37.45 5.33
N LEU A 4 3.27 37.61 5.83
CA LEU A 4 2.04 37.03 5.26
C LEU A 4 2.13 35.59 4.72
N ARG A 5 2.21 34.60 5.62
CA ARG A 5 1.60 33.30 5.37
C ARG A 5 0.09 33.46 5.65
N LYS A 6 -0.66 33.88 4.63
CA LYS A 6 -2.13 33.80 4.66
C LYS A 6 -2.50 32.32 4.65
N CYS A 7 -2.63 31.72 5.83
CA CYS A 7 -3.29 30.42 5.97
C CYS A 7 -4.72 30.59 5.50
N VAL A 8 -5.04 29.95 4.38
CA VAL A 8 -6.40 29.91 3.83
C VAL A 8 -7.25 29.06 4.78
N CYS A 9 -7.96 29.71 5.70
CA CYS A 9 -9.05 29.07 6.45
C CYS A 9 -10.21 28.82 5.48
N PHE A 10 -10.31 27.60 4.96
CA PHE A 10 -11.55 27.15 4.36
C PHE A 10 -12.50 26.76 5.51
N PRO A 11 -13.71 27.32 5.62
CA PRO A 11 -14.72 26.80 6.53
C PRO A 11 -15.25 25.50 5.90
N ILE A 12 -14.63 24.38 6.23
CA ILE A 12 -15.01 23.09 5.64
C ILE A 12 -16.22 22.56 6.42
N PRO A 13 -17.37 22.28 5.78
CA PRO A 13 -18.49 21.61 6.44
C PRO A 13 -18.02 20.24 6.94
N GLY A 14 -17.93 20.10 8.26
CA GLY A 14 -17.39 18.92 8.91
C GLY A 14 -18.43 17.83 9.08
N CYS A 15 -18.10 16.61 8.66
CA CYS A 15 -18.73 15.40 9.18
C CYS A 15 -18.05 15.08 10.53
N PHE A 16 -18.82 14.90 11.61
CA PHE A 16 -18.32 14.56 12.96
C PHE A 16 -17.36 15.57 13.65
N GLY A 17 -17.32 16.84 13.21
CA GLY A 17 -16.53 17.88 13.89
C GLY A 17 -15.02 17.88 13.59
N TYR A 18 -14.61 17.26 12.48
CA TYR A 18 -13.24 17.31 11.95
C TYR A 18 -13.22 17.91 10.54
N PRO A 19 -12.10 18.52 10.10
CA PRO A 19 -11.92 18.90 8.70
C PRO A 19 -12.02 17.66 7.81
N LEU A 20 -12.68 17.84 6.65
CA LEU A 20 -12.95 16.77 5.69
C LEU A 20 -11.66 16.05 5.22
N SER A 21 -10.52 16.74 5.24
CA SER A 21 -9.20 16.19 4.92
C SER A 21 -8.82 14.98 5.78
N ILE A 22 -9.14 15.00 7.08
CA ILE A 22 -8.80 13.93 8.02
C ILE A 22 -9.53 12.63 7.67
N PHE A 23 -10.80 12.73 7.27
CA PHE A 23 -11.59 11.58 6.86
C PHE A 23 -10.95 10.86 5.67
N PHE A 24 -10.52 11.62 4.65
CA PHE A 24 -9.82 11.06 3.50
C PHE A 24 -8.46 10.44 3.87
N ILE A 25 -7.70 11.06 4.78
CA ILE A 25 -6.43 10.52 5.26
C ILE A 25 -6.63 9.15 5.92
N VAL A 26 -7.61 9.03 6.81
CA VAL A 26 -7.89 7.78 7.55
C VAL A 26 -8.36 6.67 6.62
N ILE A 27 -9.24 6.98 5.66
CA ILE A 27 -9.71 6.00 4.67
C ILE A 27 -8.57 5.58 3.74
N ASN A 28 -7.76 6.52 3.26
CA ASN A 28 -6.62 6.20 2.42
C ASN A 28 -5.64 5.27 3.15
N GLU A 29 -5.33 5.56 4.41
CA GLU A 29 -4.48 4.68 5.23
C GLU A 29 -5.11 3.29 5.40
N PHE A 30 -6.41 3.22 5.69
CA PHE A 30 -7.13 1.94 5.78
C PHE A 30 -6.98 1.12 4.49
N CYS A 31 -7.23 1.75 3.33
CA CYS A 31 -7.15 1.11 2.02
C CYS A 31 -5.74 0.64 1.67
N GLU A 32 -4.71 1.47 1.94
CA GLU A 32 -3.31 1.09 1.74
C GLU A 32 -2.96 -0.13 2.58
N ARG A 33 -3.36 -0.16 3.87
CA ARG A 33 -3.09 -1.28 4.77
C ARG A 33 -3.82 -2.53 4.35
N PHE A 34 -5.10 -2.41 4.02
CA PHE A 34 -5.88 -3.53 3.51
C PHE A 34 -5.22 -4.16 2.28
N SER A 35 -4.81 -3.34 1.31
CA SER A 35 -4.15 -3.79 0.08
C SER A 35 -2.76 -4.40 0.36
N TYR A 36 -1.94 -3.77 1.20
CA TYR A 36 -0.59 -4.23 1.54
C TYR A 36 -0.60 -5.59 2.25
N TYR A 37 -1.41 -5.74 3.31
CA TYR A 37 -1.50 -7.02 4.02
C TYR A 37 -2.15 -8.11 3.16
N GLY A 38 -3.08 -7.74 2.28
CA GLY A 38 -3.81 -8.69 1.45
C GLY A 38 -2.92 -9.28 0.37
N MET A 39 -2.15 -8.40 -0.29
CA MET A 39 -1.11 -8.81 -1.24
C MET A 39 -0.07 -9.70 -0.56
N ARG A 40 0.45 -9.31 0.62
CA ARG A 40 1.44 -10.11 1.36
C ARG A 40 0.95 -11.51 1.72
N ALA A 41 -0.32 -11.65 2.07
CA ALA A 41 -0.91 -12.94 2.44
C ALA A 41 -0.96 -13.93 1.27
N VAL A 42 -1.05 -13.47 0.01
CA VAL A 42 -1.03 -14.34 -1.18
C VAL A 42 0.32 -14.41 -1.88
N LEU A 43 1.24 -13.50 -1.57
CA LEU A 43 2.47 -13.33 -2.33
C LEU A 43 3.38 -14.56 -2.36
N VAL A 44 3.60 -15.23 -1.22
CA VAL A 44 4.42 -16.46 -1.16
C VAL A 44 3.76 -17.59 -1.95
N LEU A 45 2.43 -17.65 -1.93
CA LEU A 45 1.67 -18.67 -2.65
C LEU A 45 1.74 -18.41 -4.15
N TYR A 46 1.70 -17.15 -4.57
CA TYR A 46 1.96 -16.75 -5.93
C TYR A 46 3.35 -17.21 -6.39
N PHE A 47 4.41 -16.96 -5.61
CA PHE A 47 5.75 -17.43 -5.96
C PHE A 47 5.85 -18.96 -6.10
N LYS A 48 5.24 -19.71 -5.18
CA LYS A 48 5.30 -21.18 -5.17
C LYS A 48 4.47 -21.81 -6.28
N TYR A 49 3.22 -21.39 -6.43
CA TYR A 49 2.27 -22.09 -7.30
C TYR A 49 2.18 -21.51 -8.70
N PHE A 50 2.48 -20.22 -8.89
CA PHE A 50 2.38 -19.55 -10.19
C PHE A 50 3.76 -19.41 -10.85
N LEU A 51 4.77 -18.96 -10.10
CA LEU A 51 6.14 -18.83 -10.62
C LEU A 51 6.98 -20.12 -10.47
N SER A 52 6.41 -21.15 -9.85
CA SER A 52 7.05 -22.45 -9.61
C SER A 52 8.42 -22.36 -8.93
N TRP A 53 8.59 -21.39 -8.01
CA TRP A 53 9.82 -21.25 -7.25
C TRP A 53 9.89 -22.20 -6.05
N ASP A 54 11.12 -22.56 -5.69
CA ASP A 54 11.43 -23.27 -4.46
C ASP A 54 11.06 -22.47 -3.21
N ASP A 55 10.76 -23.17 -2.12
CA ASP A 55 10.35 -22.59 -0.84
C ASP A 55 11.39 -21.63 -0.27
N ASN A 56 12.67 -21.95 -0.43
CA ASN A 56 13.76 -21.10 0.05
C ASN A 56 13.80 -19.79 -0.74
N LEU A 57 13.67 -19.86 -2.07
CA LEU A 57 13.71 -18.69 -2.94
C LEU A 57 12.48 -17.79 -2.70
N ALA A 58 11.28 -18.36 -2.64
CA ALA A 58 10.04 -17.63 -2.38
C ALA A 58 10.10 -16.89 -1.03
N THR A 59 10.60 -17.56 0.00
CA THR A 59 10.75 -16.99 1.35
C THR A 59 11.82 -15.89 1.37
N ALA A 60 12.96 -16.10 0.70
CA ALA A 60 14.03 -15.12 0.61
C ALA A 60 13.58 -13.83 -0.10
N ILE A 61 12.90 -13.94 -1.24
CA ILE A 61 12.34 -12.78 -1.96
C ILE A 61 11.28 -12.07 -1.13
N TYR A 62 10.38 -12.81 -0.48
CA TYR A 62 9.36 -12.22 0.39
C TYR A 62 9.98 -11.40 1.53
N HIS A 63 10.95 -11.95 2.24
CA HIS A 63 11.62 -11.22 3.32
C HIS A 63 12.46 -10.05 2.82
N THR A 64 13.09 -10.18 1.65
CA THR A 64 13.81 -9.08 1.01
C THR A 64 12.86 -7.93 0.68
N PHE A 65 11.70 -8.23 0.09
CA PHE A 65 10.65 -7.24 -0.17
C PHE A 65 10.18 -6.55 1.12
N VAL A 66 9.92 -7.32 2.18
CA VAL A 66 9.52 -6.76 3.48
C VAL A 66 10.61 -5.87 4.06
N ALA A 67 11.89 -6.30 4.01
CA ALA A 67 13.02 -5.51 4.47
C ALA A 67 13.13 -4.18 3.71
N LEU A 68 12.96 -4.21 2.38
CA LEU A 68 12.90 -3.00 1.56
C LEU A 68 11.77 -2.07 2.00
N CYS A 69 10.56 -2.59 2.27
CA CYS A 69 9.43 -1.79 2.77
C CYS A 69 9.68 -1.12 4.13
N TYR A 70 10.62 -1.62 4.93
CA TYR A 70 11.04 -1.02 6.20
C TYR A 70 12.23 -0.07 6.06
N LEU A 71 13.04 -0.23 5.01
CA LEU A 71 14.20 0.62 4.72
C LEU A 71 13.80 1.88 3.94
N THR A 72 12.97 1.73 2.92
CA THR A 72 12.54 2.83 2.04
C THR A 72 11.83 3.99 2.75
N PRO A 73 11.17 3.84 3.92
CA PRO A 73 10.67 4.96 4.71
C PRO A 73 11.71 5.98 5.13
N ILE A 74 12.93 5.55 5.42
CA ILE A 74 14.01 6.47 5.79
C ILE A 74 14.31 7.41 4.61
N LEU A 75 14.46 6.84 3.42
CA LEU A 75 14.68 7.60 2.19
C LEU A 75 13.49 8.50 1.85
N GLY A 76 12.27 7.97 2.00
CA GLY A 76 11.03 8.70 1.75
C GLY A 76 10.88 9.93 2.64
N ALA A 77 11.18 9.79 3.94
CA ALA A 77 11.14 10.89 4.90
C ALA A 77 12.18 11.98 4.55
N LEU A 78 13.42 11.59 4.26
CA LEU A 78 14.48 12.54 3.87
C LEU A 78 14.11 13.36 2.64
N VAL A 79 13.52 12.72 1.63
CA VAL A 79 13.05 13.39 0.40
C VAL A 79 11.89 14.35 0.69
N ALA A 80 10.95 13.94 1.54
CA ALA A 80 9.81 14.76 1.93
C ALA A 80 10.23 16.01 2.70
N ASP A 81 11.16 15.87 3.64
CA ASP A 81 11.61 16.96 4.50
C ASP A 81 12.55 17.93 3.78
N SER A 82 13.36 17.42 2.83
CA SER A 82 14.35 18.25 2.14
C SER A 82 13.80 19.00 0.94
N TRP A 83 13.04 18.32 0.05
CA TRP A 83 12.79 18.83 -1.31
C TRP A 83 11.31 18.94 -1.68
N LEU A 84 10.50 17.90 -1.42
CA LEU A 84 9.15 17.80 -2.01
C LEU A 84 8.03 18.32 -1.09
N GLY A 85 8.23 18.27 0.23
CA GLY A 85 7.18 18.45 1.22
C GLY A 85 6.29 17.21 1.36
N LYS A 86 5.61 17.10 2.51
CA LYS A 86 4.81 15.93 2.90
C LYS A 86 3.69 15.62 1.91
N PHE A 87 2.85 16.60 1.56
CA PHE A 87 1.69 16.39 0.70
C PHE A 87 2.06 15.89 -0.72
N LYS A 88 3.03 16.53 -1.38
CA LYS A 88 3.46 16.13 -2.72
C LYS A 88 4.09 14.74 -2.71
N THR A 89 4.90 14.44 -1.69
CA THR A 89 5.49 13.11 -1.52
C THR A 89 4.42 12.03 -1.40
N ILE A 90 3.38 12.26 -0.58
CA ILE A 90 2.24 11.34 -0.43
C ILE A 90 1.57 11.11 -1.80
N VAL A 91 1.25 12.17 -2.54
CA VAL A 91 0.54 12.03 -3.82
C VAL A 91 1.38 11.27 -4.86
N TYR A 92 2.64 11.66 -5.07
CA TYR A 92 3.50 11.01 -6.06
C TYR A 92 3.76 9.54 -5.72
N LEU A 93 4.01 9.23 -4.45
CA LEU A 93 4.32 7.87 -4.02
C LEU A 93 3.08 6.99 -3.96
N SER A 94 1.89 7.55 -3.71
CA SER A 94 0.61 6.84 -3.88
C SER A 94 0.37 6.40 -5.31
N ILE A 95 0.70 7.25 -6.30
CA ILE A 95 0.62 6.87 -7.73
C ILE A 95 1.58 5.72 -8.02
N VAL A 96 2.84 5.81 -7.55
CA VAL A 96 3.84 4.75 -7.70
C VAL A 96 3.37 3.44 -7.05
N TYR A 97 2.79 3.51 -5.85
CA TYR A 97 2.22 2.36 -5.15
C TYR A 97 1.10 1.70 -5.95
N THR A 98 0.15 2.49 -6.45
CA THR A 98 -0.96 1.96 -7.27
C THR A 98 -0.44 1.32 -8.56
N ILE A 99 0.51 1.95 -9.25
CA ILE A 99 1.14 1.37 -10.44
C ILE A 99 1.81 0.04 -10.08
N GLY A 100 2.56 -0.04 -8.97
CA GLY A 100 3.18 -1.27 -8.52
C GLY A 100 2.16 -2.40 -8.27
N GLN A 101 1.04 -2.08 -7.60
CA GLN A 101 -0.05 -3.04 -7.39
C GLN A 101 -0.73 -3.47 -8.71
N THR A 102 -0.92 -2.55 -9.65
CA THR A 102 -1.46 -2.86 -10.99
C THR A 102 -0.50 -3.74 -11.79
N VAL A 103 0.79 -3.43 -11.80
CA VAL A 103 1.82 -4.22 -12.49
C VAL A 103 1.89 -5.64 -11.91
N LEU A 104 1.89 -5.77 -10.58
CA LEU A 104 1.87 -7.07 -9.91
C LEU A 104 0.59 -7.85 -10.24
N SER A 105 -0.57 -7.16 -10.27
CA SER A 105 -1.85 -7.77 -10.62
C SER A 105 -1.85 -8.26 -12.08
N VAL A 106 -1.36 -7.45 -13.02
CA VAL A 106 -1.25 -7.83 -14.44
C VAL A 106 -0.29 -9.01 -14.62
N GLY A 107 0.85 -9.02 -13.92
CA GLY A 107 1.79 -10.14 -13.92
C GLY A 107 1.22 -11.45 -13.35
N SER A 108 0.08 -11.40 -12.65
CA SER A 108 -0.63 -12.57 -12.11
C SER A 108 -1.74 -13.11 -13.02
N ILE A 109 -2.05 -12.44 -14.14
CA ILE A 109 -3.08 -12.88 -15.09
C ILE A 109 -2.46 -13.87 -16.08
N ASN A 110 -2.77 -15.17 -15.91
CA ASN A 110 -2.30 -16.26 -16.79
C ASN A 110 -2.74 -16.10 -18.25
N ASP A 111 -3.98 -15.63 -18.47
CA ASP A 111 -4.66 -15.66 -19.76
C ASP A 111 -4.05 -14.70 -20.82
N MET A 112 -3.16 -13.80 -20.39
CA MET A 112 -2.45 -12.87 -21.29
C MET A 112 -1.09 -13.41 -21.78
N LEU A 113 -0.57 -14.47 -21.16
CA LEU A 113 0.82 -14.96 -21.33
C LEU A 113 0.90 -16.43 -21.75
N ASP A 114 -0.22 -17.14 -21.72
CA ASP A 114 -0.37 -18.49 -22.22
C ASP A 114 -1.13 -18.43 -23.56
N GLN A 115 -0.40 -18.40 -24.69
CA GLN A 115 -1.04 -18.42 -26.02
C GLN A 115 -1.63 -19.79 -26.33
N ASN A 116 -1.19 -20.83 -25.62
CA ASN A 116 -1.52 -22.24 -25.89
C ASN A 116 -2.63 -22.81 -25.00
N LYS A 117 -3.09 -22.06 -23.98
CA LYS A 117 -4.10 -22.45 -22.98
C LYS A 117 -3.78 -23.75 -22.25
N ASP A 118 -2.51 -24.10 -22.10
CA ASP A 118 -2.07 -25.32 -21.42
C ASP A 118 -1.91 -25.13 -19.90
N GLY A 119 -2.03 -23.90 -19.40
CA GLY A 119 -1.89 -23.55 -17.99
C GLY A 119 -0.45 -23.29 -17.55
N VAL A 120 0.52 -23.22 -18.48
CA VAL A 120 1.94 -22.94 -18.23
C VAL A 120 2.38 -21.74 -19.08
N PRO A 121 3.06 -20.72 -18.51
CA PRO A 121 3.58 -19.61 -19.31
C PRO A 121 4.62 -20.08 -20.33
N ASP A 122 4.42 -19.79 -21.62
CA ASP A 122 5.36 -20.12 -22.72
C ASP A 122 6.74 -19.44 -22.54
N ASP A 123 6.76 -18.25 -21.92
CA ASP A 123 7.98 -17.58 -21.43
C ASP A 123 7.82 -17.14 -19.96
N PRO A 124 8.47 -17.82 -19.00
CA PRO A 124 8.36 -17.50 -17.58
C PRO A 124 9.00 -16.16 -17.21
N LYS A 125 9.81 -15.54 -18.09
CA LYS A 125 10.58 -14.34 -17.77
C LYS A 125 9.71 -13.11 -17.60
N ILE A 126 8.63 -12.98 -18.37
CA ILE A 126 7.75 -11.80 -18.35
C ILE A 126 6.99 -11.70 -17.00
N PRO A 127 6.25 -12.72 -16.53
CA PRO A 127 5.56 -12.66 -15.24
C PRO A 127 6.53 -12.44 -14.07
N ILE A 128 7.72 -13.04 -14.12
CA ILE A 128 8.78 -12.83 -13.12
C ILE A 128 9.23 -11.37 -13.12
N ALA A 129 9.55 -10.80 -14.29
CA ALA A 129 10.02 -9.43 -14.40
C ALA A 129 8.95 -8.42 -13.93
N LEU A 130 7.70 -8.59 -14.36
CA LEU A 130 6.59 -7.75 -13.91
C LEU A 130 6.39 -7.83 -12.40
N SER A 131 6.48 -9.03 -11.82
CA SER A 131 6.36 -9.22 -10.37
C SER A 131 7.47 -8.52 -9.61
N MET A 132 8.72 -8.65 -10.08
CA MET A 132 9.87 -7.99 -9.44
C MET A 132 9.76 -6.47 -9.51
N VAL A 133 9.42 -5.93 -10.67
CA VAL A 133 9.20 -4.49 -10.86
C VAL A 133 8.05 -4.01 -9.98
N GLY A 134 6.92 -4.74 -9.96
CA GLY A 134 5.77 -4.44 -9.12
C GLY A 134 6.13 -4.37 -7.63
N LEU A 135 6.87 -5.35 -7.11
CA LEU A 135 7.30 -5.40 -5.72
C LEU A 135 8.23 -4.24 -5.34
N VAL A 136 9.16 -3.87 -6.22
CA VAL A 136 10.04 -2.71 -5.99
C VAL A 136 9.22 -1.42 -5.97
N LEU A 137 8.30 -1.22 -6.91
CA LEU A 137 7.42 -0.05 -6.96
C LEU A 137 6.53 0.04 -5.71
N ILE A 138 5.98 -1.09 -5.25
CA ILE A 138 5.19 -1.15 -4.01
C ILE A 138 6.07 -0.78 -2.81
N ALA A 139 7.29 -1.33 -2.71
CA ALA A 139 8.22 -1.05 -1.62
C ALA A 139 8.63 0.43 -1.57
N LEU A 140 8.87 1.04 -2.73
CA LEU A 140 9.15 2.48 -2.82
C LEU A 140 7.93 3.32 -2.45
N GLY A 141 6.76 3.00 -3.01
CA GLY A 141 5.52 3.71 -2.76
C GLY A 141 5.12 3.71 -1.28
N THR A 142 5.01 2.51 -0.67
CA THR A 142 4.69 2.39 0.77
C THR A 142 5.76 3.05 1.63
N GLY A 143 7.03 3.01 1.19
CA GLY A 143 8.16 3.69 1.80
C GLY A 143 7.93 5.18 1.98
N GLY A 144 7.60 5.91 0.92
CA GLY A 144 7.39 7.36 1.02
C GLY A 144 6.05 7.77 1.65
N ILE A 145 5.00 6.95 1.50
CA ILE A 145 3.66 7.26 2.05
C ILE A 145 3.69 7.21 3.58
N LYS A 146 4.18 6.11 4.16
CA LYS A 146 4.12 5.81 5.60
C LYS A 146 4.64 6.91 6.53
N PRO A 147 5.86 7.45 6.35
CA PRO A 147 6.39 8.48 7.24
C PRO A 147 5.66 9.83 7.06
N CYS A 148 5.11 10.08 5.87
CA CYS A 148 4.53 11.37 5.53
C CYS A 148 3.07 11.50 5.95
N VAL A 149 2.25 10.44 5.81
CA VAL A 149 0.79 10.51 6.03
C VAL A 149 0.45 10.83 7.49
N ALA A 150 1.08 10.14 8.44
CA ALA A 150 0.83 10.37 9.86
C ALA A 150 1.26 11.78 10.29
N ALA A 151 2.42 12.24 9.81
CA ALA A 151 2.91 13.59 10.06
C ALA A 151 1.99 14.65 9.44
N PHE A 152 1.56 14.46 8.19
CA PHE A 152 0.64 15.37 7.50
C PHE A 152 -0.74 15.45 8.16
N GLY A 153 -1.24 14.32 8.66
CA GLY A 153 -2.48 14.28 9.44
C GLY A 153 -2.36 15.00 10.78
N GLY A 154 -1.22 14.87 11.46
CA GLY A 154 -0.93 15.62 12.70
C GLY A 154 -0.87 17.13 12.47
N ASP A 155 -0.33 17.57 11.33
CA ASP A 155 -0.23 18.99 10.94
C ASP A 155 -1.60 19.65 10.67
N GLN A 156 -2.71 18.88 10.64
CA GLN A 156 -4.06 19.44 10.46
C GLN A 156 -4.64 20.08 11.72
N PHE A 157 -3.96 19.92 12.86
CA PHE A 157 -4.41 20.40 14.16
C PHE A 157 -3.53 21.52 14.68
N GLU A 158 -4.15 22.56 15.22
CA GLU A 158 -3.42 23.62 15.92
C GLU A 158 -2.99 23.18 17.33
N ASP A 159 -2.06 23.90 17.94
CA ASP A 159 -1.51 23.57 19.27
C ASP A 159 -2.58 23.48 20.36
N HIS A 160 -3.65 24.28 20.26
CA HIS A 160 -4.77 24.27 21.20
C HIS A 160 -5.72 23.06 21.04
N GLN A 161 -5.56 22.27 19.96
CA GLN A 161 -6.43 21.15 19.59
C GLN A 161 -5.84 19.79 19.97
N GLU A 162 -5.03 19.72 21.03
CA GLU A 162 -4.34 18.50 21.44
C GLU A 162 -5.28 17.29 21.63
N LYS A 163 -6.44 17.49 22.25
CA LYS A 163 -7.44 16.42 22.46
C LYS A 163 -7.97 15.86 21.15
N GLN A 164 -8.19 16.70 20.14
CA GLN A 164 -8.65 16.28 18.82
C GLN A 164 -7.54 15.57 18.05
N ARG A 165 -6.30 16.08 18.13
CA ARG A 165 -5.10 15.47 17.55
C ARG A 165 -4.84 14.06 18.11
N THR A 166 -4.94 13.89 19.42
CA THR A 166 -4.81 12.57 20.06
C THR A 166 -5.91 11.61 19.61
N ARG A 167 -7.16 12.08 19.55
CA ARG A 167 -8.28 11.26 19.05
C ARG A 167 -8.12 10.87 17.59
N PHE A 168 -7.56 11.76 16.76
CA PHE A 168 -7.18 11.42 15.39
C PHE A 168 -6.17 10.29 15.35
N PHE A 169 -5.07 10.38 16.11
CA PHE A 169 -4.07 9.31 16.13
C PHE A 169 -4.67 7.98 16.62
N SER A 170 -5.57 7.98 17.62
CA SER A 170 -6.30 6.77 18.01
C SER A 170 -7.10 6.16 16.86
N ILE A 171 -7.86 6.98 16.12
CA ILE A 171 -8.65 6.52 14.97
C ILE A 171 -7.74 6.04 13.82
N PHE A 172 -6.63 6.74 13.58
CA PHE A 172 -5.65 6.40 12.56
C PHE A 172 -4.99 5.04 12.85
N TYR A 173 -4.54 4.79 14.08
CA TYR A 173 -4.00 3.48 14.45
C TYR A 173 -5.07 2.38 14.46
N LEU A 174 -6.30 2.71 14.84
CA LEU A 174 -7.43 1.78 14.73
C LEU A 174 -7.67 1.38 13.27
N SER A 175 -7.60 2.32 12.32
CA SER A 175 -7.81 2.02 10.90
C SER A 175 -6.71 1.13 10.33
N ILE A 176 -5.45 1.30 10.75
CA ILE A 176 -4.34 0.41 10.37
C ILE A 176 -4.61 -1.03 10.84
N ASN A 177 -4.97 -1.21 12.11
CA ASN A 177 -5.26 -2.53 12.67
C ASN A 177 -6.50 -3.16 12.02
N ALA A 178 -7.56 -2.37 11.81
CA ALA A 178 -8.77 -2.82 11.13
C ALA A 178 -8.47 -3.27 9.69
N GLY A 179 -7.69 -2.49 8.93
CA GLY A 179 -7.29 -2.83 7.56
C GLY A 179 -6.51 -4.15 7.51
N SER A 180 -5.53 -4.32 8.41
CA SER A 180 -4.77 -5.58 8.52
C SER A 180 -5.66 -6.77 8.89
N LEU A 181 -6.55 -6.60 9.86
CA LEU A 181 -7.44 -7.66 10.33
C LEU A 181 -8.40 -8.11 9.22
N ILE A 182 -9.10 -7.15 8.61
CA ILE A 182 -10.08 -7.43 7.55
C ILE A 182 -9.38 -8.08 6.36
N SER A 183 -8.20 -7.60 5.98
CA SER A 183 -7.42 -8.18 4.90
C SER A 183 -7.02 -9.64 5.19
N THR A 184 -6.54 -9.90 6.41
CA THR A 184 -6.16 -11.26 6.83
C THR A 184 -7.34 -12.23 6.85
N ILE A 185 -8.57 -11.75 7.08
CA ILE A 185 -9.79 -12.58 7.02
C ILE A 185 -10.29 -12.75 5.58
N VAL A 186 -10.35 -11.67 4.81
CA VAL A 186 -10.97 -11.66 3.47
C VAL A 186 -10.11 -12.42 2.46
N THR A 187 -8.79 -12.24 2.49
CA THR A 187 -7.88 -12.85 1.54
C THR A 187 -7.96 -14.38 1.47
N PRO A 188 -7.94 -15.15 2.59
CA PRO A 188 -8.09 -16.61 2.53
C PRO A 188 -9.49 -17.04 2.06
N ILE A 189 -10.55 -16.29 2.39
CA ILE A 189 -11.92 -16.60 1.91
C ILE A 189 -12.00 -16.45 0.39
N LEU A 190 -11.50 -15.34 -0.15
CA LEU A 190 -11.45 -15.11 -1.60
C LEU A 190 -10.62 -16.20 -2.30
N ARG A 191 -9.50 -16.61 -1.69
CA ARG A 191 -8.67 -17.71 -2.21
C ARG A 191 -9.42 -19.03 -2.22
N GLY A 192 -10.05 -19.43 -1.11
CA GLY A 192 -10.72 -20.74 -0.98
C GLY A 192 -11.79 -20.96 -2.05
N ASN A 193 -12.51 -19.91 -2.42
CA ASN A 193 -13.53 -19.95 -3.48
C ASN A 193 -12.96 -20.22 -4.88
N ILE A 194 -11.70 -19.85 -5.14
CA ILE A 194 -11.04 -20.07 -6.45
C ILE A 194 -10.54 -21.51 -6.58
N TYR A 195 -10.02 -22.12 -5.51
CA TYR A 195 -9.56 -23.52 -5.53
C TYR A 195 -10.74 -24.50 -5.70
N CYS A 196 -11.89 -24.21 -5.08
CA CYS A 196 -13.11 -25.01 -5.26
C CYS A 196 -13.58 -25.01 -6.73
N LYS A 197 -13.33 -23.93 -7.48
CA LYS A 197 -13.70 -23.83 -8.90
C LYS A 197 -12.70 -24.52 -9.84
N LYS A 198 -11.42 -24.60 -9.48
CA LYS A 198 -10.38 -25.28 -10.28
C LYS A 198 -10.31 -26.80 -10.06
N ILE A 199 -10.83 -27.34 -8.95
CA ILE A 199 -10.85 -28.78 -8.63
C ILE A 199 -12.11 -29.49 -9.14
N CYS A 200 -13.17 -28.75 -9.50
CA CYS A 200 -14.44 -29.30 -9.99
C CYS A 200 -14.60 -29.26 -11.52
N ILE A 201 -13.52 -29.18 -12.30
CA ILE A 201 -13.54 -29.33 -13.77
C ILE A 201 -12.65 -30.51 -14.14
#